data_AF-A0A1Z9SY29-F1
#
_entry.id   AF-A0A1Z9SY29-F1
#
_cell.length_a   1.000
_cell.length_b   1.000
_cell.length_c   1.000
_cell.angle_alpha   90.00
_cell.angle_beta   90.00
_cell.angle_gamma   90.00
#
_symmetry.space_group_name_H-M   'P 1'
#
loop_
_entity.id
_entity.type
_entity.pdbx_description
1 polymer ?
#
loop_
_entity_poly.entity_id
_entity_poly.type
_entity_poly.pdbx_seq_one_letter_code
_entity_poly.pdbx_strand_id
1 'polypeptide(L)'
;MALQLSSIQSRIHALRERIQCILWVEQLQSQPLWKRFLIRTSQIIVAVVRDLTQEQLSLRAMSLVFTTVIGFFPLFALTFAVLKSLGVHNAMEPTLLTLLQPLGERSAELTTQILSYVDNLQVELIGITSVGILLYIVLDMMRKIESSFNYIWAVEKGRSWSNRVSEYLFAVIVSPLLLFMSISLTSYINTNFFETLLQNLMFGGMLIEAAAFTASILLMSLLLLLPIAFCPTPRCSSAQLSLAGSSQRLYGS
;
A
#
# COMPACT_ATOMS: atom_id res chain seq x y z
N MET A 1 47.47 14.95 -36.33
CA MET A 1 46.06 14.49 -36.29
C MET A 1 45.43 14.79 -34.92
N ALA A 2 45.52 16.03 -34.44
CA ALA A 2 44.98 16.46 -33.12
C ALA A 2 44.23 17.80 -33.20
N LEU A 3 44.21 18.45 -34.39
CA LEU A 3 43.64 19.78 -34.60
C LEU A 3 42.15 19.76 -35.03
N GLN A 4 41.55 18.59 -35.26
CA GLN A 4 40.14 18.50 -35.67
C GLN A 4 39.16 18.30 -34.49
N LEU A 5 39.59 17.71 -33.37
CA LEU A 5 38.68 17.44 -32.24
C LEU A 5 38.20 18.72 -31.52
N SER A 6 39.02 19.76 -31.43
CA SER A 6 38.65 21.02 -30.76
C SER A 6 37.62 21.83 -31.56
N SER A 7 37.66 21.77 -32.89
CA SER A 7 36.72 22.47 -33.77
C SER A 7 35.30 21.90 -33.73
N ILE A 8 35.16 20.63 -33.38
CA ILE A 8 33.87 19.93 -33.25
C ILE A 8 33.23 20.26 -31.90
N GLN A 9 34.02 20.29 -30.82
CA GLN A 9 33.56 20.67 -29.49
C GLN A 9 33.01 22.11 -29.45
N SER A 10 33.71 23.07 -30.07
CA SER A 10 33.24 24.46 -30.11
C SER A 10 31.96 24.64 -30.94
N ARG A 11 31.81 23.88 -32.04
CA ARG A 11 30.57 23.86 -32.84
C ARG A 11 29.38 23.26 -32.09
N ILE A 12 29.61 22.23 -31.28
CA ILE A 12 28.56 21.61 -30.44
C ILE A 12 28.11 22.59 -29.35
N HIS A 13 29.02 23.31 -28.70
CA HIS A 13 28.68 24.34 -27.72
C HIS A 13 27.94 25.52 -28.35
N ALA A 14 28.35 25.99 -29.52
CA ALA A 14 27.67 27.07 -30.25
C ALA A 14 26.26 26.68 -30.74
N LEU A 15 26.06 25.41 -31.12
CA LEU A 15 24.74 24.87 -31.45
C LEU A 15 23.84 24.76 -30.21
N ARG A 16 24.40 24.34 -29.07
CA ARG A 16 23.67 24.23 -27.80
C ARG A 16 23.15 25.58 -27.31
N GLU A 17 23.97 26.63 -27.37
CA GLU A 17 23.54 27.98 -27.02
C GLU A 17 22.49 28.55 -27.98
N ARG A 18 22.65 28.34 -29.29
CA ARG A 18 21.65 28.77 -30.28
C ARG A 18 20.30 28.10 -30.08
N ILE A 19 20.30 26.81 -29.75
CA ILE A 19 19.07 26.05 -29.48
C ILE A 19 18.42 26.53 -28.18
N GLN A 20 19.20 26.84 -27.13
CA GLN A 20 18.67 27.41 -25.89
C GLN A 20 18.07 28.82 -26.09
N CYS A 21 18.73 29.70 -26.83
CA CYS A 21 18.17 31.02 -27.15
C CYS A 21 16.91 30.92 -28.01
N ILE A 22 16.89 30.07 -29.04
CA ILE A 22 15.71 29.91 -29.91
C ILE A 22 14.52 29.28 -29.18
N LEU A 23 14.77 28.34 -28.27
CA LEU A 23 13.70 27.72 -27.48
C LEU A 23 13.15 28.63 -26.37
N TRP A 24 13.93 29.57 -25.83
CA TRP A 24 13.52 30.40 -24.68
C TRP A 24 13.16 31.86 -25.01
N VAL A 25 13.24 32.30 -26.27
CA VAL A 25 12.78 33.65 -26.65
C VAL A 25 11.26 33.75 -26.53
N GLU A 26 10.83 34.73 -25.73
CA GLU A 26 9.49 35.14 -25.31
C GLU A 26 8.52 35.56 -26.45
N GLN A 27 8.66 35.06 -27.68
CA GLN A 27 7.79 35.42 -28.81
C GLN A 27 6.53 34.54 -28.93
N LEU A 28 6.04 33.99 -27.81
CA LEU A 28 4.89 33.07 -27.79
C LEU A 28 3.52 33.77 -27.85
N GLN A 29 3.46 35.11 -27.81
CA GLN A 29 2.21 35.87 -27.80
C GLN A 29 1.75 36.39 -29.18
N SER A 30 2.59 36.37 -30.22
CA SER A 30 2.25 36.94 -31.55
C SER A 30 2.08 35.92 -32.69
N GLN A 31 2.08 34.61 -32.41
CA GLN A 31 2.04 33.53 -33.40
C GLN A 31 0.78 32.65 -33.28
N PRO A 32 0.29 32.04 -34.38
CA PRO A 32 -0.93 31.22 -34.38
C PRO A 32 -0.85 30.02 -33.43
N LEU A 33 -1.99 29.64 -32.84
CA LEU A 33 -2.12 28.61 -31.78
C LEU A 33 -1.45 27.27 -32.14
N TRP A 34 -1.42 26.90 -33.42
CA TRP A 34 -0.82 25.66 -33.90
C TRP A 34 0.71 25.64 -33.78
N LYS A 35 1.37 26.76 -34.11
CA LYS A 35 2.83 26.91 -33.93
C LYS A 35 3.20 26.93 -32.45
N ARG A 36 2.36 27.55 -31.62
CA ARG A 36 2.54 27.58 -30.16
C ARG A 36 2.46 26.19 -29.54
N PHE A 37 1.53 25.35 -30.01
CA PHE A 37 1.42 23.96 -29.57
C PHE A 37 2.66 23.15 -29.96
N LEU A 38 3.08 23.20 -31.24
CA LEU A 38 4.28 22.52 -31.73
C LEU A 38 5.56 22.92 -30.97
N ILE A 39 5.74 24.21 -30.67
CA ILE A 39 6.92 24.70 -29.94
C ILE A 39 6.89 24.24 -28.48
N ARG A 40 5.73 24.26 -27.80
CA ARG A 40 5.60 23.74 -26.43
C ARG A 40 5.86 22.24 -26.36
N THR A 41 5.29 21.46 -27.28
CA THR A 41 5.52 20.01 -27.31
C THR A 41 7.00 19.70 -27.54
N SER A 42 7.66 20.45 -28.44
CA SER A 42 9.11 20.36 -28.66
C SER A 42 9.93 20.70 -27.41
N GLN A 43 9.59 21.78 -26.70
CA GLN A 43 10.25 22.16 -25.43
C GLN A 43 10.12 21.07 -24.37
N ILE A 44 8.93 20.49 -24.20
CA ILE A 44 8.69 19.41 -23.24
C ILE A 44 9.50 18.18 -23.62
N ILE A 45 9.51 17.79 -24.90
CA ILE A 45 10.30 16.65 -25.38
C ILE A 45 11.80 16.87 -25.11
N VAL A 46 12.32 18.05 -25.41
CA VAL A 46 13.75 18.37 -25.18
C VAL A 46 14.08 18.41 -23.69
N ALA A 47 13.19 18.95 -22.85
CA ALA A 47 13.38 18.97 -21.40
C ALA A 47 13.39 17.56 -20.81
N VAL A 48 12.45 16.70 -21.24
CA VAL A 48 12.37 15.30 -20.82
C VAL A 48 13.61 14.53 -21.27
N VAL A 49 14.05 14.67 -22.53
CA VAL A 49 15.27 13.99 -23.01
C VAL A 49 16.51 14.46 -22.24
N ARG A 50 16.61 15.77 -21.97
CA ARG A 50 17.72 16.33 -21.19
C ARG A 50 17.73 15.78 -19.76
N ASP A 51 16.58 15.72 -19.10
CA ASP A 51 16.47 15.22 -17.73
C ASP A 51 16.67 13.69 -17.68
N LEU A 52 16.23 12.94 -18.70
CA LEU A 52 16.53 11.51 -18.84
C LEU A 52 18.03 11.23 -19.03
N THR A 53 18.76 12.14 -19.69
CA THR A 53 20.23 12.05 -19.81
C THR A 53 20.98 12.51 -18.56
N GLN A 54 20.30 13.10 -17.56
CA GLN A 54 20.91 13.38 -16.27
C GLN A 54 20.91 12.13 -15.39
N GLU A 55 22.08 11.78 -14.84
CA GLU A 55 22.28 10.58 -14.01
C GLU A 55 21.35 10.50 -12.78
N GLN A 56 20.85 11.65 -12.31
CA GLN A 56 19.99 11.72 -11.13
C GLN A 56 18.64 11.01 -11.30
N LEU A 57 18.09 10.97 -12.52
CA LEU A 57 16.83 10.28 -12.82
C LEU A 57 17.02 8.76 -12.76
N SER A 58 18.16 8.27 -13.28
CA SER A 58 18.54 6.86 -13.20
C SER A 58 18.77 6.42 -11.75
N LEU A 59 19.52 7.20 -10.96
CA LEU A 59 19.76 6.89 -9.54
C LEU A 59 18.47 6.88 -8.72
N ARG A 60 17.54 7.81 -8.99
CA ARG A 60 16.25 7.88 -8.29
C ARG A 60 15.28 6.78 -8.73
N ALA A 61 15.32 6.37 -9.99
CA ALA A 61 14.59 5.20 -10.47
C ALA A 61 15.14 3.90 -9.85
N MET A 62 16.47 3.74 -9.81
CA MET A 62 17.13 2.59 -9.17
C MET A 62 16.81 2.51 -7.68
N SER A 63 16.81 3.63 -6.96
CA SER A 63 16.47 3.61 -5.52
C SER A 63 15.01 3.21 -5.28
N LEU A 64 14.10 3.60 -6.17
CA LEU A 64 12.71 3.17 -6.11
C LEU A 64 12.57 1.65 -6.34
N VAL A 65 13.22 1.12 -7.38
CA VAL A 65 13.24 -0.32 -7.70
C VAL A 65 13.88 -1.12 -6.56
N PHE A 66 14.98 -0.63 -6.00
CA PHE A 66 15.64 -1.27 -4.86
C PHE A 66 14.73 -1.29 -3.63
N THR A 67 14.03 -0.19 -3.36
CA THR A 67 13.09 -0.10 -2.24
C THR A 67 11.91 -1.04 -2.44
N THR A 68 11.39 -1.22 -3.65
CA THR A 68 10.30 -2.18 -3.91
C THR A 68 10.77 -3.62 -3.72
N VAL A 69 11.96 -3.98 -4.22
CA VAL A 69 12.55 -5.32 -4.04
C VAL A 69 12.80 -5.62 -2.56
N ILE A 70 13.38 -4.67 -1.81
CA ILE A 70 13.55 -4.84 -0.36
C ILE A 70 12.20 -4.91 0.35
N GLY A 71 11.21 -4.11 -0.06
CA GLY A 71 9.86 -4.14 0.52
C GLY A 71 9.11 -5.46 0.27
N PHE A 72 9.44 -6.20 -0.79
CA PHE A 72 8.85 -7.52 -1.06
C PHE A 72 9.36 -8.59 -0.09
N PHE A 73 10.57 -8.46 0.45
CA PHE A 73 11.14 -9.47 1.33
C PHE A 73 10.35 -9.63 2.65
N PRO A 74 10.05 -8.55 3.41
CA PRO A 74 9.18 -8.64 4.58
C PRO A 74 7.77 -9.15 4.26
N LEU A 75 7.23 -8.79 3.10
CA LEU A 75 5.92 -9.26 2.63
C LEU A 75 5.93 -10.79 2.46
N PHE A 76 6.92 -11.34 1.75
CA PHE A 76 7.03 -12.79 1.55
C PHE A 76 7.24 -13.54 2.87
N ALA A 77 8.11 -13.03 3.74
CA ALA A 77 8.33 -13.63 5.06
C ALA A 77 7.02 -13.70 5.87
N LEU A 78 6.21 -12.63 5.84
CA LEU A 78 4.89 -12.62 6.49
C LEU A 78 3.93 -13.63 5.84
N THR A 79 3.86 -13.67 4.51
CA THR A 79 3.01 -14.63 3.80
C THR A 79 3.38 -16.07 4.14
N PHE A 80 4.67 -16.40 4.17
CA PHE A 80 5.15 -17.73 4.59
C PHE A 80 4.84 -18.03 6.06
N ALA A 81 4.99 -17.06 6.96
CA ALA A 81 4.64 -17.23 8.37
C ALA A 81 3.14 -17.53 8.54
N VAL A 82 2.26 -16.83 7.82
CA VAL A 82 0.81 -17.08 7.84
C VAL A 82 0.47 -18.44 7.24
N LEU A 83 1.03 -18.80 6.07
CA LEU A 83 0.85 -20.12 5.45
C LEU A 83 1.26 -21.26 6.38
N LYS A 84 2.40 -21.13 7.06
CA LYS A 84 2.88 -22.09 8.06
C LYS A 84 1.93 -22.14 9.27
N SER A 85 1.47 -20.99 9.76
CA SER A 85 0.53 -20.89 10.89
C SER A 85 -0.85 -21.47 10.60
N LEU A 86 -1.31 -21.48 9.34
CA LEU A 86 -2.57 -22.07 8.92
C LEU A 86 -2.51 -23.60 8.82
N GLY A 87 -1.38 -24.23 9.16
CA GLY A 87 -1.25 -25.69 9.18
C GLY A 87 -1.20 -26.33 7.79
N VAL A 88 -0.85 -25.55 6.76
CA VAL A 88 -0.72 -26.02 5.36
C VAL A 88 0.30 -27.16 5.23
N HIS A 89 1.15 -27.42 6.24
CA HIS A 89 2.04 -28.57 6.33
C HIS A 89 1.31 -29.91 6.07
N ASN A 90 0.12 -30.10 6.62
CA ASN A 90 -0.66 -31.34 6.47
C ASN A 90 -1.19 -31.56 5.03
N ALA A 91 -1.36 -30.48 4.27
CA ALA A 91 -1.76 -30.55 2.86
C ALA A 91 -0.56 -30.65 1.91
N MET A 92 0.62 -30.23 2.37
CA MET A 92 1.85 -30.22 1.55
C MET A 92 2.47 -31.60 1.42
N GLU A 93 2.51 -32.40 2.48
CA GLU A 93 3.07 -33.77 2.46
C GLU A 93 2.46 -34.67 1.36
N PRO A 94 1.12 -34.85 1.26
CA PRO A 94 0.54 -35.69 0.22
C PRO A 94 0.73 -35.09 -1.19
N THR A 95 0.76 -33.77 -1.31
CA THR A 95 1.00 -33.08 -2.58
C THR A 95 2.44 -33.28 -3.06
N LEU A 96 3.42 -33.17 -2.16
CA LEU A 96 4.83 -33.38 -2.46
C LEU A 96 5.11 -34.85 -2.82
N LEU A 97 4.51 -35.79 -2.10
CA LEU A 97 4.58 -37.22 -2.42
C LEU A 97 4.03 -37.53 -3.82
N THR A 98 2.91 -36.92 -4.20
CA THR A 98 2.30 -37.11 -5.53
C THR A 98 3.18 -36.50 -6.64
N LEU A 99 3.80 -35.34 -6.39
CA LEU A 99 4.70 -34.68 -7.34
C LEU A 99 6.05 -35.41 -7.50
N LEU A 100 6.54 -36.03 -6.43
CA LEU A 100 7.81 -36.76 -6.40
C LEU A 100 7.64 -38.27 -6.69
N GLN A 101 6.41 -38.78 -6.73
CA GLN A 101 6.07 -40.15 -7.13
C GLN A 101 6.78 -40.65 -8.41
N PRO A 102 6.96 -39.85 -9.47
CA PRO A 102 7.72 -40.27 -10.66
C PRO A 102 9.23 -40.52 -10.41
N LEU A 103 9.77 -40.17 -9.24
CA LEU A 103 11.17 -40.44 -8.87
C LEU A 103 11.39 -41.83 -8.23
N GLY A 104 10.34 -42.65 -8.10
CA GLY A 104 10.45 -44.01 -7.57
C GLY A 104 10.75 -44.06 -6.07
N GLU A 105 11.56 -45.03 -5.62
CA GLU A 105 11.79 -45.29 -4.18
C GLU A 105 12.50 -44.17 -3.42
N ARG A 106 13.21 -43.26 -4.12
CA ARG A 106 13.85 -42.09 -3.50
C ARG A 106 12.88 -40.95 -3.18
N SER A 107 11.64 -41.02 -3.65
CA SER A 107 10.63 -39.98 -3.43
C SER A 107 10.32 -39.76 -1.95
N ALA A 108 10.26 -40.83 -1.14
CA ALA A 108 9.98 -40.75 0.29
C ALA A 108 11.13 -40.13 1.09
N GLU A 109 12.39 -40.51 0.80
CA GLU A 109 13.58 -39.90 1.43
C GLU A 109 13.73 -38.42 1.04
N LEU A 110 13.51 -38.08 -0.22
CA LEU A 110 13.59 -36.68 -0.66
C LEU A 110 12.47 -35.84 -0.06
N THR A 111 11.25 -36.38 0.04
CA THR A 111 10.12 -35.70 0.68
C THR A 111 10.41 -35.41 2.14
N THR A 112 10.87 -36.42 2.89
CA THR A 112 11.21 -36.25 4.32
C THR A 112 12.38 -35.29 4.52
N GLN A 113 13.41 -35.31 3.66
CA GLN A 113 14.48 -34.32 3.68
C GLN A 113 13.95 -32.90 3.43
N ILE A 114 13.15 -32.70 2.38
CA ILE A 114 12.57 -31.39 2.05
C ILE A 114 11.69 -30.87 3.19
N LEU A 115 10.81 -31.72 3.75
CA LEU A 115 9.97 -31.36 4.90
C LEU A 115 10.83 -30.98 6.11
N SER A 116 11.89 -31.76 6.40
CA SER A 116 12.80 -31.45 7.49
C SER A 116 13.54 -30.13 7.28
N TYR A 117 13.94 -29.79 6.04
CA TYR A 117 14.54 -28.49 5.75
C TYR A 117 13.54 -27.36 5.97
N VAL A 118 12.31 -27.50 5.47
CA VAL A 118 11.24 -26.51 5.66
C VAL A 118 10.89 -26.31 7.13
N ASP A 119 10.92 -27.37 7.94
CA ASP A 119 10.67 -27.28 9.38
C ASP A 119 11.82 -26.64 10.14
N ASN A 120 13.07 -26.96 9.78
CA ASN A 120 14.27 -26.42 10.41
C ASN A 120 14.61 -24.98 9.98
N LEU A 121 14.02 -24.47 8.90
CA LEU A 121 14.11 -23.06 8.58
C LEU A 121 13.50 -22.26 9.75
N GLN A 122 14.33 -21.41 10.38
CA GLN A 122 13.93 -20.47 11.44
C GLN A 122 13.09 -19.32 10.87
N VAL A 123 12.02 -19.67 10.15
CA VAL A 123 11.04 -18.72 9.58
C VAL A 123 10.44 -17.85 10.69
N GLU A 124 10.46 -18.32 11.94
CA GLU A 124 9.95 -17.59 13.10
C GLU A 124 10.72 -16.28 13.40
N LEU A 125 12.05 -16.32 13.46
CA LEU A 125 12.89 -15.15 13.72
C LEU A 125 12.83 -14.13 12.56
N ILE A 126 12.82 -14.62 11.32
CA ILE A 126 12.70 -13.80 10.12
C ILE A 126 11.29 -13.20 10.03
N GLY A 127 10.26 -13.98 10.39
CA GLY A 127 8.86 -13.57 10.42
C GLY A 127 8.62 -12.43 11.42
N ILE A 128 9.10 -12.56 12.66
CA ILE A 128 8.93 -11.51 13.70
C ILE A 128 9.61 -10.21 13.28
N THR A 129 10.84 -10.29 12.75
CA THR A 129 11.57 -9.10 12.28
C THR A 129 10.87 -8.43 11.09
N SER A 130 10.35 -9.24 10.17
CA SER A 130 9.61 -8.77 8.99
C SER A 130 8.28 -8.11 9.35
N VAL A 131 7.56 -8.64 10.35
CA VAL A 131 6.36 -8.02 10.92
C VAL A 131 6.70 -6.61 11.44
N GLY A 132 7.81 -6.46 12.17
CA GLY A 132 8.26 -5.15 12.66
C GLY A 132 8.54 -4.15 11.54
N ILE A 133 9.25 -4.57 10.49
CA ILE A 133 9.54 -3.72 9.31
C ILE A 133 8.26 -3.35 8.56
N LEU A 134 7.34 -4.31 8.38
CA LEU A 134 6.09 -4.07 7.67
C LEU A 134 5.17 -3.12 8.45
N LEU A 135 5.09 -3.27 9.79
CA LEU A 135 4.39 -2.31 10.65
C LEU A 135 4.98 -0.91 10.53
N TYR A 136 6.30 -0.78 10.48
CA TYR A 136 6.96 0.51 10.25
C TYR A 136 6.54 1.15 8.91
N ILE A 137 6.57 0.37 7.81
CA ILE A 137 6.16 0.85 6.48
C ILE A 137 4.70 1.29 6.47
N VAL A 138 3.80 0.50 7.07
CA VAL A 138 2.37 0.82 7.15
C VAL A 138 2.14 2.11 7.93
N LEU A 139 2.81 2.28 9.08
CA LEU A 139 2.71 3.51 9.88
C LEU A 139 3.24 4.74 9.13
N ASP A 140 4.35 4.61 8.41
CA ASP A 140 4.89 5.68 7.58
C ASP A 140 3.93 6.05 6.44
N MET A 141 3.33 5.05 5.79
CA MET A 141 2.33 5.26 4.74
C MET A 141 1.07 5.95 5.27
N MET A 142 0.55 5.52 6.43
CA MET A 142 -0.60 6.15 7.08
C MET A 142 -0.33 7.63 7.40
N ARG A 143 0.86 7.95 7.92
CA ARG A 143 1.27 9.35 8.15
C ARG A 143 1.26 10.19 6.88
N LYS A 144 1.77 9.64 5.77
CA LYS A 144 1.79 10.34 4.47
C LYS A 144 0.37 10.58 3.94
N ILE A 145 -0.52 9.60 4.09
CA ILE A 145 -1.94 9.72 3.74
C ILE A 145 -2.62 10.81 4.58
N GLU A 146 -2.44 10.79 5.90
CA GLU A 146 -2.98 11.83 6.79
C GLU A 146 -2.45 13.22 6.44
N SER A 147 -1.14 13.34 6.18
CA SER A 147 -0.54 14.61 5.75
C SER A 147 -1.12 15.12 4.44
N SER A 148 -1.40 14.22 3.49
CA SER A 148 -2.00 14.58 2.19
C SER A 148 -3.44 15.04 2.35
N PHE A 149 -4.20 14.38 3.22
CA PHE A 149 -5.56 14.78 3.58
C PHE A 149 -5.59 16.10 4.34
N ASN A 150 -4.73 16.29 5.34
CA ASN A 150 -4.60 17.55 6.06
C ASN A 150 -4.23 18.71 5.13
N TYR A 151 -3.42 18.43 4.10
CA TYR A 151 -3.11 19.39 3.04
C TYR A 151 -4.34 19.73 2.18
N ILE A 152 -5.08 18.74 1.70
CA ILE A 152 -6.30 18.94 0.90
C ILE A 152 -7.37 19.74 1.67
N TRP A 153 -7.52 19.46 2.97
CA TRP A 153 -8.51 20.11 3.84
C TRP A 153 -7.97 21.30 4.64
N ALA A 154 -6.75 21.78 4.35
CA ALA A 154 -6.12 22.94 4.98
C ALA A 154 -6.18 22.94 6.53
N VAL A 155 -5.97 21.78 7.16
CA VAL A 155 -6.00 21.63 8.61
C VAL A 155 -4.63 21.99 9.20
N GLU A 156 -4.54 23.11 9.92
CA GLU A 156 -3.26 23.67 10.43
C GLU A 156 -2.65 22.95 11.64
N LYS A 157 -3.42 22.14 12.38
CA LYS A 157 -2.92 21.45 13.59
C LYS A 157 -3.05 19.94 13.49
N GLY A 158 -1.92 19.27 13.36
CA GLY A 158 -1.84 17.82 13.52
C GLY A 158 -1.91 17.38 14.98
N ARG A 159 -2.64 16.30 15.29
CA ARG A 159 -2.65 15.62 16.60
C ARG A 159 -1.26 15.13 17.00
N SER A 160 -1.07 14.87 18.30
CA SER A 160 0.20 14.33 18.84
C SER A 160 0.55 12.98 18.18
N TRP A 161 1.84 12.79 17.88
CA TRP A 161 2.35 11.63 17.14
C TRP A 161 2.05 10.29 17.85
N SER A 162 2.12 10.26 19.20
CA SER A 162 1.85 9.07 20.01
C SER A 162 0.39 8.58 19.88
N ASN A 163 -0.58 9.50 19.93
CA ASN A 163 -1.99 9.13 19.80
C ASN A 163 -2.30 8.58 18.40
N ARG A 164 -1.70 9.16 17.36
CA ARG A 164 -1.85 8.71 15.97
C ARG A 164 -1.31 7.30 15.76
N VAL A 165 -0.14 6.99 16.31
CA VAL A 165 0.46 5.65 16.16
C VAL A 165 -0.42 4.59 16.81
N SER A 166 -0.91 4.81 18.03
CA SER A 166 -1.83 3.89 18.70
C SER A 166 -3.14 3.73 17.93
N GLU A 167 -3.68 4.83 17.39
CA GLU A 167 -4.89 4.83 16.57
C GLU A 167 -4.70 4.01 15.28
N TYR A 168 -3.60 4.22 14.55
CA TYR A 168 -3.31 3.47 13.33
C TYR A 168 -3.00 2.00 13.59
N LEU A 169 -2.24 1.68 14.65
CA LEU A 169 -1.97 0.30 15.04
C LEU A 169 -3.26 -0.43 15.40
N PHE A 170 -4.17 0.23 16.13
CA PHE A 170 -5.48 -0.34 16.44
C PHE A 170 -6.26 -0.64 15.16
N ALA A 171 -6.35 0.32 14.23
CA ALA A 171 -7.06 0.10 12.97
C ALA A 171 -6.44 -1.03 12.12
N VAL A 172 -5.11 -1.08 12.00
CA VAL A 172 -4.40 -2.05 11.16
C VAL A 172 -4.44 -3.46 11.74
N ILE A 173 -4.38 -3.62 13.07
CA ILE A 173 -4.35 -4.94 13.72
C ILE A 173 -5.75 -5.45 14.02
N VAL A 174 -6.62 -4.58 14.56
CA VAL A 174 -7.94 -4.98 15.04
C VAL A 174 -8.92 -5.21 13.89
N SER A 175 -8.81 -4.48 12.77
CA SER A 175 -9.73 -4.67 11.63
C SER A 175 -9.61 -6.05 10.97
N PRO A 176 -8.41 -6.55 10.60
CA PRO A 176 -8.27 -7.91 10.09
C PRO A 176 -8.67 -8.96 11.13
N LEU A 177 -8.34 -8.75 12.41
CA LEU A 177 -8.70 -9.67 13.47
C LEU A 177 -10.22 -9.81 13.63
N LEU A 178 -10.95 -8.69 13.59
CA LEU A 178 -12.42 -8.67 13.62
C LEU A 178 -13.03 -9.39 12.40
N LEU A 179 -12.46 -9.17 11.21
CA LEU A 179 -12.85 -9.92 10.00
C LEU A 179 -12.69 -11.42 10.19
N PHE A 180 -11.51 -11.87 10.63
CA PHE A 180 -11.25 -13.29 10.86
C PHE A 180 -12.16 -13.88 11.93
N MET A 181 -12.42 -13.16 13.02
CA MET A 181 -13.35 -13.60 14.06
C MET A 181 -14.77 -13.76 13.51
N SER A 182 -15.26 -12.79 12.74
CA SER A 182 -16.60 -12.87 12.16
C SER A 182 -16.72 -14.00 11.13
N ILE A 183 -15.73 -14.19 10.27
CA ILE A 183 -15.70 -15.30 9.31
C ILE A 183 -15.64 -16.64 10.05
N SER A 184 -14.78 -16.76 11.06
CA SER A 184 -14.63 -17.99 11.85
C SER A 184 -15.93 -18.32 12.58
N LEU A 185 -16.53 -17.34 13.25
CA LEU A 185 -17.79 -17.50 13.95
C LEU A 185 -18.90 -17.94 12.99
N THR A 186 -19.00 -17.30 11.83
CA THR A 186 -19.96 -17.68 10.79
C THR A 186 -19.70 -19.11 10.28
N SER A 187 -18.44 -19.49 10.08
CA SER A 187 -18.05 -20.84 9.67
C SER A 187 -18.46 -21.88 10.71
N TYR A 188 -18.16 -21.65 11.99
CA TYR A 188 -18.51 -22.56 13.09
C TYR A 188 -20.02 -22.78 13.21
N ILE A 189 -20.83 -21.73 13.06
CA ILE A 189 -22.31 -21.82 13.12
C ILE A 189 -22.84 -22.75 12.01
N ASN A 190 -22.25 -22.70 10.82
CA ASN A 190 -22.70 -23.48 9.66
C ASN A 190 -22.13 -24.92 9.63
N THR A 191 -21.53 -25.41 10.72
CA THR A 191 -21.02 -26.79 10.78
C THR A 191 -22.08 -27.78 11.27
N ASN A 192 -22.06 -29.00 10.74
CA ASN A 192 -22.94 -30.11 11.17
C ASN A 192 -22.84 -30.40 12.68
N PHE A 193 -21.67 -30.14 13.27
CA PHE A 193 -21.45 -30.27 14.71
C PHE A 193 -22.33 -29.31 15.51
N PHE A 194 -22.43 -28.05 15.06
CA PHE A 194 -23.26 -27.04 15.69
C PHE A 194 -24.75 -27.41 15.58
N GLU A 195 -25.20 -27.85 14.41
CA GLU A 195 -26.58 -28.32 14.23
C GLU A 195 -26.93 -29.52 15.15
N THR A 196 -26.03 -30.50 15.27
CA THR A 196 -26.22 -31.66 16.16
C THR A 196 -26.27 -31.26 17.64
N LEU A 197 -25.48 -30.25 18.03
CA LEU A 197 -25.45 -29.73 19.39
C LEU A 197 -26.75 -28.99 19.75
N LEU A 198 -27.36 -28.29 18.78
CA LEU A 198 -28.63 -27.59 18.93
C LEU A 198 -29.84 -28.53 18.96
N GLN A 199 -29.78 -29.67 18.27
CA GLN A 199 -30.85 -30.69 18.29
C GLN A 199 -31.12 -31.27 19.69
N ASN A 200 -30.13 -31.26 20.58
CA ASN A 200 -30.29 -31.70 21.97
C ASN A 200 -30.95 -30.66 22.89
N LEU A 201 -31.14 -29.42 22.43
CA LEU A 201 -31.79 -28.35 23.18
C LEU A 201 -33.09 -27.91 22.50
N MET A 202 -34.22 -28.42 23.01
CA MET A 202 -35.58 -28.20 22.49
C MET A 202 -35.97 -26.72 22.24
N PHE A 203 -35.38 -25.77 22.99
CA PHE A 203 -35.55 -24.32 22.79
C PHE A 203 -34.23 -23.53 22.74
N GLY A 204 -33.11 -24.13 23.16
CA GLY A 204 -31.80 -23.47 23.17
C GLY A 204 -31.20 -23.31 21.78
N GLY A 205 -31.61 -24.17 20.83
CA GLY A 205 -31.20 -24.15 19.43
C GLY A 205 -31.31 -22.78 18.76
N MET A 206 -32.55 -22.28 18.66
CA MET A 206 -32.85 -21.01 18.00
C MET A 206 -32.21 -19.81 18.71
N LEU A 207 -32.13 -19.83 20.05
CA LEU A 207 -31.55 -18.73 20.82
C LEU A 207 -30.04 -18.61 20.58
N ILE A 208 -29.34 -19.75 20.53
CA ILE A 208 -27.88 -19.77 20.30
C ILE A 208 -27.57 -19.42 18.85
N GLU A 209 -28.34 -19.91 17.87
CA GLU A 209 -28.18 -19.55 16.46
C GLU A 209 -28.44 -18.05 16.22
N ALA A 210 -29.52 -17.50 16.78
CA ALA A 210 -29.81 -16.07 16.72
C ALA A 210 -28.74 -15.22 17.42
N ALA A 211 -28.25 -15.65 18.59
CA ALA A 211 -27.16 -14.98 19.30
C ALA A 211 -25.86 -14.98 18.50
N ALA A 212 -25.52 -16.09 17.84
CA ALA A 212 -24.30 -16.21 17.07
C ALA A 212 -24.38 -15.42 15.75
N PHE A 213 -25.55 -15.40 15.09
CA PHE A 213 -25.80 -14.58 13.91
C PHE A 213 -25.75 -13.07 14.23
N THR A 214 -26.40 -12.66 15.32
CA THR A 214 -26.34 -11.27 15.80
C THR A 214 -24.92 -10.87 16.21
N ALA A 215 -24.17 -11.74 16.88
CA ALA A 215 -22.76 -11.49 17.20
C ALA A 215 -21.90 -11.28 15.94
N SER A 216 -22.11 -12.07 14.87
CA SER A 216 -21.38 -11.88 13.60
C SER A 216 -21.72 -10.53 12.94
N ILE A 217 -23.00 -10.14 12.93
CA ILE A 217 -23.45 -8.82 12.42
C ILE A 217 -22.85 -7.69 13.26
N LEU A 218 -22.77 -7.84 14.58
CA LEU A 218 -22.17 -6.84 15.46
C LEU A 218 -20.67 -6.70 15.18
N LEU A 219 -19.94 -7.79 14.98
CA LEU A 219 -18.53 -7.75 14.59
C LEU A 219 -18.32 -7.04 13.24
N MET A 220 -19.18 -7.32 12.24
CA MET A 220 -19.12 -6.67 10.94
C MET A 220 -19.50 -5.19 10.99
N SER A 221 -20.51 -4.82 11.79
CA SER A 221 -20.87 -3.40 11.96
C SER A 221 -19.77 -2.64 12.68
N LEU A 222 -19.15 -3.22 13.71
CA LEU A 222 -17.99 -2.64 14.40
C LEU A 222 -16.80 -2.44 13.46
N LEU A 223 -16.51 -3.42 12.61
CA LEU A 223 -15.49 -3.31 11.57
C LEU A 223 -15.73 -2.13 10.64
N LEU A 224 -16.96 -1.90 10.21
CA LEU A 224 -17.33 -0.78 9.33
C LEU A 224 -17.31 0.57 10.05
N LEU A 225 -17.64 0.60 11.33
CA LEU A 225 -17.62 1.82 12.14
C LEU A 225 -16.21 2.28 12.50
N LEU A 226 -15.27 1.35 12.65
CA LEU A 226 -13.87 1.62 13.00
C LEU A 226 -13.22 2.65 12.06
N PRO A 227 -13.18 2.49 10.73
CA PRO A 227 -12.61 3.50 9.83
C PRO A 227 -13.31 4.87 9.90
N ILE A 228 -14.63 4.87 10.11
CA ILE A 228 -15.45 6.09 10.10
C ILE A 228 -15.22 6.91 11.37
N ALA A 229 -15.08 6.26 12.52
CA ALA A 229 -14.75 6.92 13.78
C ALA A 229 -13.35 7.57 13.76
N PHE A 230 -12.45 7.07 12.90
CA PHE A 230 -11.07 7.55 12.78
C PHE A 230 -10.89 8.62 11.70
N CYS A 231 -11.81 8.71 10.73
CA CYS A 231 -11.81 9.80 9.77
C CYS A 231 -12.08 11.12 10.53
N PRO A 232 -11.20 12.13 10.44
CA PRO A 232 -11.47 13.43 11.04
C PRO A 232 -12.64 14.02 10.27
N THR A 233 -13.84 13.93 10.84
CA THR A 233 -14.94 14.77 10.39
C THR A 233 -14.44 16.20 10.54
N PRO A 234 -14.39 17.01 9.46
CA PRO A 234 -14.20 18.42 9.63
C PRO A 234 -15.37 18.87 10.49
N ARG A 235 -15.14 19.08 11.78
CA ARG A 235 -16.08 19.82 12.63
C ARG A 235 -16.07 21.20 12.01
N CYS A 236 -16.99 21.46 11.10
CA CYS A 236 -17.29 22.80 10.62
C CYS A 236 -17.62 23.60 11.88
N SER A 237 -16.63 24.33 12.39
CA SER A 237 -16.84 25.27 13.48
C SER A 237 -17.87 26.26 12.96
N SER A 238 -19.01 26.34 13.64
CA SER A 238 -20.09 27.28 13.32
C SER A 238 -19.61 28.74 13.21
N ALA A 239 -18.43 29.06 13.74
CA ALA A 239 -17.76 30.34 13.62
C ALA A 239 -17.27 30.66 12.19
N GLN A 240 -16.92 29.67 11.35
CA GLN A 240 -16.47 29.93 9.97
C GLN A 240 -17.63 30.28 9.02
N LEU A 241 -18.86 29.83 9.34
CA LEU A 241 -20.05 30.13 8.54
C LEU A 241 -20.53 31.59 8.72
N SER A 242 -20.28 32.21 9.89
CA SER A 242 -20.65 33.62 10.11
C SER A 242 -19.69 34.61 9.44
N LEU A 243 -18.40 34.26 9.32
CA LEU A 243 -17.40 35.08 8.62
C LEU A 243 -17.52 34.99 7.09
N ALA A 244 -17.97 33.84 6.56
CA ALA A 244 -18.31 33.73 5.14
C ALA A 244 -19.51 34.62 4.78
N GLY A 245 -20.51 34.73 5.67
CA GLY A 245 -21.68 35.60 5.49
C GLY A 245 -21.41 37.11 5.65
N SER A 246 -20.35 37.52 6.34
CA SER A 246 -19.98 38.93 6.48
C SER A 246 -19.08 39.45 5.36
N SER A 247 -18.30 38.57 4.71
CA SER A 247 -17.42 38.97 3.59
C SER A 247 -18.18 39.35 2.30
N GLN A 248 -19.38 38.82 2.08
CA GLN A 248 -20.22 39.20 0.93
C GLN A 248 -20.93 40.55 1.10
N ARG A 249 -20.97 41.13 2.30
CA ARG A 249 -21.60 42.46 2.53
C ARG A 249 -20.68 43.65 2.24
N LEU A 250 -19.37 43.44 2.04
CA LEU A 250 -18.39 44.51 1.86
C LEU A 250 -18.02 44.79 0.39
N TYR A 251 -18.56 44.04 -0.57
CA TYR A 251 -18.33 44.24 -2.01
C TYR A 251 -19.60 44.64 -2.79
N GLY A 252 -20.67 44.99 -2.09
CA GLY A 252 -21.96 45.35 -2.67
C GLY A 252 -22.58 46.57 -2.02
N SER A 253 -21.91 47.73 -2.10
CA SER A 253 -22.50 49.07 -2.00
C SER A 253 -21.45 50.13 -2.31
#